data_AF-A0A2N2HPH0-F1
#
_entry.id   AF-A0A2N2HPH0-F1
#
_cell.length_a   1.000
_cell.length_b   1.000
_cell.length_c   1.000
_cell.angle_alpha   90.00
_cell.angle_beta   90.00
_cell.angle_gamma   90.00
#
_symmetry.space_group_name_H-M   'P 1'
#
loop_
_entity.id
_entity.type
_entity.pdbx_description
1 polymer ?
#
loop_
_entity_poly.entity_id
_entity_poly.type
_entity_poly.pdbx_seq_one_letter_code
_entity_poly.pdbx_strand_id
1 'polypeptide(L)'
;MLHRGGGKGRENMDERSRQDLLESAEDIRLAALYLQERLMQGGDEGFLEARQKYRGLVERFHRDHPDAVTERQYKNAMEDLEYFLILVEGTINGYRREPGS
;
A
#
# COMPACT_ATOMS: atom_id res chain seq x y z
N MET A 1 40.03 -30.16 17.11
CA MET A 1 38.70 -30.31 17.74
C MET A 1 37.75 -29.28 17.15
N LEU A 2 36.75 -29.79 16.42
CA LEU A 2 35.37 -29.34 16.29
C LEU A 2 35.03 -27.88 15.92
N HIS A 3 34.39 -27.79 14.74
CA HIS A 3 33.54 -26.73 14.22
C HIS A 3 32.53 -26.13 15.22
N ARG A 4 32.33 -24.81 15.08
CA ARG A 4 31.03 -24.11 15.01
C ARG A 4 31.24 -22.94 14.03
N GLY A 5 30.57 -22.78 12.89
CA GLY A 5 29.38 -23.46 12.39
C GLY A 5 28.11 -22.83 12.95
N GLY A 6 27.56 -21.84 12.23
CA GLY A 6 26.18 -21.36 12.37
C GLY A 6 26.04 -20.00 13.07
N GLY A 7 25.36 -18.99 12.51
CA GLY A 7 24.56 -19.02 11.30
C GLY A 7 24.04 -17.64 10.88
N LYS A 8 23.80 -17.56 9.57
CA LYS A 8 22.74 -16.82 8.89
C LYS A 8 22.64 -15.33 9.14
N GLY A 9 23.12 -14.58 8.14
CA GLY A 9 22.49 -13.31 7.75
C GLY A 9 21.01 -13.50 7.43
N ARG A 10 20.17 -13.21 8.42
CA ARG A 10 18.71 -13.06 8.34
C ARG A 10 18.19 -12.08 9.40
N GLU A 11 18.92 -11.00 9.62
CA GLU A 11 18.42 -9.84 10.38
C GLU A 11 18.56 -8.66 9.43
N ASN A 12 17.51 -8.37 8.66
CA ASN A 12 17.27 -7.12 7.92
C ASN A 12 16.04 -7.32 7.02
N MET A 13 14.93 -7.83 7.57
CA MET A 13 13.66 -7.83 6.87
C MET A 13 12.55 -7.47 7.85
N ASP A 14 12.09 -6.23 7.70
CA ASP A 14 10.86 -5.61 8.21
C ASP A 14 10.66 -5.50 9.72
N GLU A 15 11.30 -4.49 10.31
CA GLU A 15 10.61 -3.69 11.32
C GLU A 15 10.51 -2.27 10.76
N ARG A 16 9.65 -2.09 9.74
CA ARG A 16 9.32 -0.72 9.26
C ARG A 16 8.77 0.05 10.44
N SER A 17 9.31 1.23 10.68
CA SER A 17 8.75 2.08 11.72
C SER A 17 7.28 2.35 11.40
N ARG A 18 6.46 2.49 12.43
CA ARG A 18 5.09 2.99 12.29
C ARG A 18 5.03 4.27 11.46
N GLN A 19 6.04 5.13 11.63
CA GLN A 19 6.17 6.35 10.85
C GLN A 19 6.37 6.04 9.35
N ASP A 20 7.22 5.08 9.01
CA ASP A 20 7.45 4.66 7.62
C ASP A 20 6.18 4.06 6.99
N LEU A 21 5.39 3.31 7.78
CA LEU A 21 4.11 2.77 7.32
C LEU A 21 3.07 3.88 7.11
N LEU A 22 3.04 4.88 7.99
CA LEU A 22 2.16 6.04 7.83
C LEU A 22 2.53 6.83 6.57
N GLU A 23 3.80 7.16 6.38
CA GLU A 23 4.31 7.87 5.20
C GLU A 23 4.02 7.09 3.91
N SER A 24 4.26 5.76 3.92
CA SER A 24 3.93 4.90 2.79
C SER A 24 2.44 4.95 2.42
N ALA A 25 1.54 4.91 3.42
CA ALA A 25 0.11 4.98 3.18
C ALA A 25 -0.34 6.37 2.69
N GLU A 26 0.27 7.44 3.21
CA GLU A 26 0.02 8.83 2.76
C GLU A 26 0.49 9.06 1.32
N ASP A 27 1.66 8.54 0.95
CA ASP A 27 2.18 8.56 -0.42
C ASP A 27 1.24 7.84 -1.39
N ILE A 28 0.75 6.66 -0.98
CA ILE A 28 -0.20 5.88 -1.77
C ILE A 28 -1.50 6.66 -1.97
N ARG A 29 -2.02 7.29 -0.91
CA ARG A 29 -3.21 8.13 -0.98
C ARG A 29 -3.04 9.27 -1.97
N LEU A 30 -1.94 10.02 -1.88
CA LEU A 30 -1.66 11.13 -2.78
C LEU A 30 -1.60 10.65 -4.25
N ALA A 31 -0.88 9.55 -4.51
CA ALA A 31 -0.80 8.96 -5.84
C ALA A 31 -2.18 8.54 -6.39
N ALA A 32 -3.05 7.98 -5.54
CA ALA A 32 -4.40 7.58 -5.91
C ALA A 32 -5.26 8.79 -6.29
N LEU A 33 -5.20 9.89 -5.52
CA LEU A 33 -5.93 11.13 -5.80
C LEU A 33 -5.47 11.78 -7.12
N TYR A 34 -4.17 11.79 -7.41
CA TYR A 34 -3.65 12.26 -8.70
C TYR A 34 -4.15 11.42 -9.88
N LEU A 35 -4.27 10.11 -9.70
CA LEU A 35 -4.84 9.22 -10.73
C LEU A 35 -6.35 9.46 -10.90
N GLN A 36 -7.08 9.68 -9.81
CA GLN A 36 -8.50 10.03 -9.84
C GLN A 36 -8.74 11.29 -10.68
N GLU A 37 -7.98 12.35 -10.41
CA GLU A 37 -8.08 13.61 -11.15
C GLU A 37 -7.81 13.40 -12.65
N ARG A 38 -6.77 12.64 -12.99
CA ARG A 38 -6.45 12.31 -14.40
C ARG A 38 -7.53 11.49 -15.10
N LEU A 39 -8.10 10.50 -14.40
CA LEU A 39 -9.20 9.69 -14.94
C LEU A 39 -10.46 10.54 -15.17
N MET A 40 -10.70 11.55 -14.32
CA MET A 40 -11.81 12.49 -14.48
C MET A 40 -11.59 13.52 -15.61
N GLN A 41 -10.35 13.90 -15.91
CA GLN A 41 -10.04 14.94 -16.92
C GLN A 41 -10.15 14.46 -18.38
N GLY A 42 -10.21 13.15 -18.64
CA GLY A 42 -10.71 12.57 -19.89
C GLY A 42 -9.75 12.54 -21.09
N GLY A 43 -9.63 11.35 -21.69
CA GLY A 43 -8.92 11.07 -22.94
C GLY A 43 -8.61 9.57 -23.07
N ASP A 44 -8.97 8.93 -24.20
CA ASP A 44 -8.87 7.47 -24.36
C ASP A 44 -7.45 6.93 -24.20
N GLU A 45 -6.43 7.69 -24.66
CA GLU A 45 -5.02 7.29 -24.53
C GLU A 45 -4.53 7.32 -23.07
N GLY A 46 -5.01 8.27 -22.26
CA GLY A 46 -4.60 8.41 -20.87
C GLY A 46 -5.29 7.43 -19.92
N PHE A 47 -6.46 6.91 -20.31
CA PHE A 47 -7.27 6.02 -19.47
C PHE A 47 -6.58 4.68 -19.18
N LEU A 48 -6.02 4.03 -20.21
CA LEU A 48 -5.39 2.72 -20.06
C LEU A 48 -4.13 2.80 -19.19
N GLU A 49 -3.30 3.83 -19.42
CA GLU A 49 -2.10 4.09 -18.62
C GLU A 49 -2.45 4.38 -17.16
N ALA A 50 -3.46 5.23 -16.93
CA ALA A 50 -3.94 5.53 -15.59
C ALA A 50 -4.49 4.28 -14.88
N ARG A 51 -5.21 3.40 -15.59
CA ARG A 51 -5.70 2.13 -15.03
C ARG A 51 -4.58 1.15 -14.68
N GLN A 52 -3.51 1.08 -15.48
CA GLN A 52 -2.34 0.26 -15.16
C GLN A 52 -1.60 0.79 -13.93
N LYS A 53 -1.38 2.12 -13.88
CA LYS A 53 -0.79 2.79 -12.71
C LYS A 53 -1.62 2.58 -11.45
N TYR A 54 -2.93 2.62 -11.59
CA TYR A 54 -3.86 2.35 -10.50
C TYR A 54 -3.69 0.93 -9.95
N ARG A 55 -3.69 -0.10 -10.80
CA ARG A 55 -3.48 -1.49 -10.37
C ARG A 55 -2.15 -1.67 -9.64
N GLY A 56 -1.07 -1.10 -10.17
CA GLY A 56 0.24 -1.13 -9.50
C GLY A 56 0.23 -0.45 -8.13
N LEU A 57 -0.63 0.55 -7.94
CA LEU A 57 -0.78 1.23 -6.65
C LEU A 57 -1.51 0.37 -5.62
N VAL A 58 -2.57 -0.34 -6.03
CA VAL A 58 -3.29 -1.29 -5.17
C VAL A 58 -2.39 -2.47 -4.78
N GLU A 59 -1.62 -3.01 -5.74
CA GLU A 59 -0.61 -4.05 -5.48
C GLU A 59 0.48 -3.58 -4.51
N ARG A 60 0.97 -2.34 -4.68
CA ARG A 60 1.92 -1.72 -3.75
C ARG A 60 1.33 -1.62 -2.35
N PHE A 61 0.09 -1.16 -2.23
CA PHE A 61 -0.58 -1.05 -0.94
C PHE A 61 -0.72 -2.40 -0.24
N HIS A 62 -1.15 -3.44 -0.95
CA HIS A 62 -1.28 -4.78 -0.38
C HIS A 62 0.08 -5.35 0.08
N ARG A 63 1.15 -5.10 -0.68
CA ARG A 63 2.50 -5.53 -0.31
C ARG A 63 3.07 -4.75 0.88
N ASP A 64 2.87 -3.44 0.92
CA ASP A 64 3.45 -2.57 1.94
C ASP A 64 2.62 -2.57 3.24
N HIS A 65 1.34 -2.99 3.17
CA HIS A 65 0.39 -3.05 4.29
C HIS A 65 -0.40 -4.37 4.29
N PRO A 66 0.26 -5.53 4.47
CA PRO A 66 -0.38 -6.85 4.30
C PRO A 66 -1.54 -7.11 5.26
N ASP A 67 -1.51 -6.52 6.46
CA ASP A 67 -2.57 -6.69 7.46
C ASP A 67 -3.69 -5.63 7.36
N ALA A 68 -3.53 -4.63 6.47
CA ALA A 68 -4.52 -3.55 6.34
C ALA A 68 -5.81 -4.00 5.64
N VAL A 69 -5.73 -5.01 4.76
CA VAL A 69 -6.85 -5.46 3.95
C VAL A 69 -6.86 -6.97 3.78
N THR A 70 -8.06 -7.55 3.73
CA THR A 70 -8.23 -8.95 3.35
C THR A 70 -8.08 -9.15 1.84
N GLU A 71 -7.76 -10.38 1.41
CA GLU A 71 -7.74 -10.78 0.00
C GLU A 71 -8.99 -10.38 -0.79
N ARG A 72 -10.17 -10.44 -0.15
CA ARG A 72 -11.43 -10.00 -0.78
C ARG A 72 -11.45 -8.49 -1.00
N GLN A 73 -11.00 -7.71 -0.02
CA GLN A 73 -10.93 -6.26 -0.12
C GLN A 73 -9.89 -5.83 -1.16
N TYR A 74 -8.74 -6.51 -1.22
CA TYR A 74 -7.74 -6.33 -2.27
C TYR A 74 -8.33 -6.54 -3.66
N LYS A 75 -9.02 -7.67 -3.90
CA LYS A 75 -9.67 -7.95 -5.19
C LYS A 75 -10.72 -6.91 -5.58
N ASN A 76 -11.51 -6.45 -4.63
CA ASN A 76 -12.50 -5.39 -4.87
C ASN A 76 -11.82 -4.05 -5.18
N ALA A 77 -10.77 -3.72 -4.43
CA ALA A 77 -9.99 -2.52 -4.67
C ALA A 77 -9.39 -2.51 -6.08
N MET A 78 -8.96 -3.64 -6.66
CA MET A 78 -8.39 -3.66 -8.02
C MET A 78 -9.29 -3.08 -9.12
N GLU A 79 -10.60 -2.98 -8.90
CA GLU A 79 -11.57 -2.47 -9.87
C GLU A 79 -12.32 -1.21 -9.40
N ASP A 80 -12.16 -0.79 -8.13
CA ASP A 80 -12.90 0.33 -7.54
C ASP A 80 -11.97 1.29 -6.78
N LEU A 81 -11.70 2.44 -7.42
CA LEU A 81 -10.81 3.49 -6.92
C LEU A 81 -11.34 4.19 -5.67
N GLU A 82 -12.65 4.43 -5.60
CA GLU A 82 -13.25 5.09 -4.43
C GLU A 82 -13.17 4.15 -3.21
N TYR A 83 -13.46 2.87 -3.43
CA TYR A 83 -13.30 1.87 -2.40
C TYR A 83 -11.85 1.74 -1.93
N PHE A 84 -10.89 1.75 -2.86
CA PHE A 84 -9.46 1.74 -2.51
C PHE A 84 -9.07 2.93 -1.63
N LEU A 85 -9.49 4.15 -1.97
CA LEU A 85 -9.21 5.34 -1.16
C LEU A 85 -9.76 5.20 0.27
N ILE A 86 -10.95 4.62 0.45
CA ILE A 86 -11.52 4.35 1.77
C ILE A 86 -10.62 3.42 2.60
N LEU A 87 -10.09 2.36 1.98
CA LEU A 87 -9.19 1.42 2.66
C LEU A 87 -7.90 2.11 3.11
N VAL A 88 -7.28 2.90 2.22
CA VAL A 88 -6.05 3.66 2.52
C VAL A 88 -6.27 4.65 3.66
N GLU A 89 -7.38 5.39 3.64
CA GLU A 89 -7.75 6.32 4.73
C GLU A 89 -7.96 5.59 6.06
N GLY A 90 -8.60 4.42 6.02
CA GLY A 90 -8.77 3.57 7.21
C GLY A 90 -7.43 3.17 7.81
N THR A 91 -6.48 2.76 6.97
CA THR A 91 -5.12 2.38 7.37
C THR A 91 -4.33 3.55 7.95
N ILE A 92 -4.33 4.71 7.30
CA ILE A 92 -3.72 5.95 7.81
C ILE A 92 -4.27 6.28 9.20
N ASN A 93 -5.59 6.22 9.36
CA ASN A 93 -6.23 6.49 10.65
C ASN A 93 -5.84 5.45 11.72
N GLY A 94 -5.67 4.18 11.35
CA GLY A 94 -5.13 3.15 12.25
C GLY A 94 -3.71 3.49 12.73
N TYR A 95 -2.82 3.87 11.80
CA TYR A 95 -1.46 4.31 12.13
C TYR A 95 -1.40 5.63 12.91
N ARG A 96 -2.44 6.46 12.89
CA ARG A 96 -2.51 7.64 13.77
C ARG A 96 -3.11 7.35 15.15
N ARG A 97 -3.95 6.31 15.29
CA ARG A 97 -4.76 6.06 16.50
C ARG A 97 -4.14 5.18 17.58
N GLU A 98 -3.09 4.42 17.31
CA GLU A 98 -2.42 3.63 18.36
C GLU A 98 -1.14 4.32 18.86
N PRO A 99 -1.24 5.18 19.87
CA PRO A 99 -0.16 5.40 20.81
C PRO A 99 -0.36 4.43 21.99
N GLY A 100 0.46 3.39 22.08
CA GLY A 100 0.65 2.55 23.28
C GLY A 100 -0.62 1.96 23.92
N SER A 101 -0.95 0.71 23.57
CA SER A 101 -1.70 -0.18 24.48
C SER A 101 -0.75 -0.78 25.52
#